data_AF-A0A848KLS4-F1
#
_entry.id   AF-A0A848KLS4-F1
#
_cell.length_a   1.000
_cell.length_b   1.000
_cell.length_c   1.000
_cell.angle_alpha   90.00
_cell.angle_beta   90.00
_cell.angle_gamma   90.00
#
_symmetry.space_group_name_H-M   'P 1'
#
loop_
_entity.id
_entity.type
_entity.pdbx_description
1 polymer ?
#
loop_
_entity_poly.entity_id
_entity_poly.type
_entity_poly.pdbx_seq_one_letter_code
_entity_poly.pdbx_strand_id
1 'polypeptide(L)'
;MSSPTDLEFLLRVLLATGCGAVIGMERQYRSRTAGLRTQALVAAGACAFVLFGVQTGAEAPPLQIAAYVVSGVGFLGGGVILRQGFSVQGLNTAATLWCSAAIGCQAAGGHVIPALTMTGVVLGIHAVLRPLGRLLDKAPAAKTEAVAAYVVIARVRRKHEAHLRAQILHTLDGPDITIHGLSGRFVDDDSTANALTELRVELLIEGPAEGILDKLVTRVSLEPGVYAVNWRAADTGQYDGDDDLDDQGPLR
;
A
#
# COMPACT_ATOMS: atom_id res chain seq x y z
N MET A 1 -32.72 19.72 -14.87
CA MET A 1 -31.76 19.33 -15.94
C MET A 1 -32.57 18.53 -16.94
N SER A 2 -32.59 18.91 -18.21
CA SER A 2 -33.14 18.04 -19.26
C SER A 2 -32.36 16.73 -19.27
N SER A 3 -33.03 15.62 -19.58
CA SER A 3 -32.34 14.35 -19.80
C SER A 3 -31.31 14.52 -20.91
N PRO A 4 -30.05 14.07 -20.71
CA PRO A 4 -29.03 14.17 -21.73
C PRO A 4 -29.44 13.31 -22.94
N THR A 5 -29.12 13.79 -24.14
CA THR A 5 -29.24 12.98 -25.35
C THR A 5 -28.29 11.78 -25.28
N ASP A 6 -28.54 10.72 -26.05
CA ASP A 6 -27.69 9.52 -26.06
C ASP A 6 -26.23 9.86 -26.41
N LEU A 7 -26.02 10.83 -27.31
CA LEU A 7 -24.69 11.33 -27.65
C LEU A 7 -24.03 12.05 -26.46
N GLU A 8 -24.79 12.89 -25.75
CA GLU A 8 -24.27 13.60 -24.57
C GLU A 8 -23.96 12.64 -23.42
N PHE A 9 -24.78 11.61 -23.23
CA PHE A 9 -24.51 10.52 -22.30
C PHE A 9 -23.18 9.85 -22.62
N LEU A 10 -22.98 9.44 -23.87
CA LEU A 10 -21.76 8.80 -24.34
C LEU A 10 -20.53 9.71 -24.12
N LEU A 11 -20.61 10.98 -24.50
CA LEU A 11 -19.51 11.94 -24.34
C LEU A 11 -19.14 12.17 -22.87
N ARG A 12 -20.12 12.26 -21.97
CA ARG A 12 -19.86 12.44 -20.53
C ARG A 12 -19.21 11.20 -19.91
N VAL A 13 -19.65 10.00 -20.30
CA VAL A 13 -19.01 8.75 -19.86
C VAL A 13 -17.58 8.64 -20.41
N LEU A 14 -17.35 8.99 -21.67
CA LEU A 14 -16.02 8.99 -22.28
C LEU A 14 -15.09 10.00 -21.60
N LEU A 15 -15.59 11.21 -21.28
CA LEU A 15 -14.84 12.20 -20.51
C LEU A 15 -14.44 11.66 -19.14
N ALA A 16 -15.39 11.09 -18.38
CA ALA A 16 -15.11 10.49 -17.07
C ALA A 16 -14.07 9.38 -17.17
N THR A 17 -14.25 8.47 -18.14
CA THR A 17 -13.35 7.35 -18.41
C THR A 17 -11.94 7.85 -18.76
N GLY A 18 -11.85 8.87 -19.62
CA GLY A 18 -10.59 9.48 -20.02
C GLY A 18 -9.83 10.10 -18.85
N CYS A 19 -10.50 10.92 -18.03
CA CYS A 19 -9.91 11.50 -16.83
C CYS A 19 -9.41 10.42 -15.84
N GLY A 20 -10.24 9.40 -15.58
CA GLY A 20 -9.86 8.26 -14.74
C GLY A 20 -8.68 7.47 -15.32
N ALA A 21 -8.66 7.26 -16.64
CA ALA A 21 -7.58 6.56 -17.33
C ALA A 21 -6.24 7.32 -17.27
N VAL A 22 -6.25 8.65 -17.37
CA VAL A 22 -5.03 9.48 -17.24
C VAL A 22 -4.44 9.33 -15.83
N ILE A 23 -5.27 9.41 -14.78
CA ILE A 23 -4.82 9.15 -13.40
C ILE A 23 -4.28 7.73 -13.27
N GLY A 24 -5.02 6.75 -13.80
CA GLY A 24 -4.62 5.35 -13.71
C GLY A 24 -3.35 5.02 -14.51
N MET A 25 -3.07 5.72 -15.60
CA MET A 25 -1.83 5.61 -16.38
C MET A 25 -0.63 6.05 -15.55
N GLU A 26 -0.72 7.23 -14.94
CA GLU A 26 0.32 7.76 -14.04
C GLU A 26 0.58 6.80 -12.88
N ARG A 27 -0.48 6.21 -12.32
CA ARG A 27 -0.38 5.23 -11.24
C ARG A 27 0.22 3.90 -11.67
N GLN A 28 -0.13 3.41 -12.87
CA GLN A 28 0.40 2.17 -13.41
C GLN A 28 1.88 2.31 -13.77
N TYR A 29 2.30 3.47 -14.29
CA TYR A 29 3.69 3.81 -14.50
C TYR A 29 4.51 3.81 -13.20
N ARG A 30 3.87 4.09 -12.07
CA ARG A 30 4.48 4.05 -10.72
C ARG A 30 4.26 2.72 -9.99
N SER A 31 3.96 1.63 -10.71
CA SER A 31 3.75 0.27 -10.16
C SER A 31 2.75 0.20 -9.00
N ARG A 32 1.69 1.02 -9.01
CA ARG A 32 0.65 1.00 -7.97
C ARG A 32 -0.48 0.01 -8.31
N THR A 33 -1.07 -0.58 -7.27
CA THR A 33 -2.07 -1.66 -7.35
C THR A 33 -3.39 -1.30 -8.05
N ALA A 34 -3.87 -0.05 -7.97
CA ALA A 34 -5.00 0.42 -8.79
C ALA A 34 -4.48 1.26 -9.97
N GLY A 35 -4.29 0.58 -11.10
CA GLY A 35 -3.79 1.16 -12.35
C GLY A 35 -4.90 1.68 -13.27
N LEU A 36 -4.58 1.75 -14.57
CA LEU A 36 -5.41 2.33 -15.62
C LEU A 36 -6.84 1.79 -15.65
N ARG A 37 -7.00 0.45 -15.67
CA ARG A 37 -8.31 -0.20 -15.80
C ARG A 37 -9.22 0.16 -14.62
N THR A 38 -8.70 0.08 -13.40
CA THR A 38 -9.49 0.31 -12.18
C THR A 38 -9.97 1.75 -12.10
N GLN A 39 -9.09 2.73 -12.33
CA GLN A 39 -9.43 4.15 -12.23
C GLN A 39 -10.43 4.56 -13.32
N ALA A 40 -10.27 4.05 -14.54
CA ALA A 40 -11.19 4.29 -15.64
C ALA A 40 -12.59 3.72 -15.34
N LEU A 41 -12.67 2.47 -14.85
CA LEU A 41 -13.95 1.82 -14.52
C LEU A 41 -14.68 2.52 -13.37
N VAL A 42 -13.95 2.95 -12.33
CA VAL A 42 -14.56 3.68 -11.20
C VAL A 42 -15.13 5.02 -11.65
N ALA A 43 -14.40 5.80 -12.45
CA ALA A 43 -14.89 7.07 -12.97
C ALA A 43 -16.08 6.89 -13.93
N ALA A 44 -16.01 5.90 -14.82
CA ALA A 44 -17.09 5.57 -15.76
C ALA A 44 -18.36 5.11 -15.03
N GLY A 45 -18.24 4.21 -14.06
CA GLY A 45 -19.36 3.70 -13.27
C GLY A 45 -20.03 4.80 -12.44
N ALA A 46 -19.23 5.64 -11.77
CA ALA A 46 -19.74 6.80 -11.04
C ALA A 46 -20.54 7.74 -11.95
N CYS A 47 -20.02 8.02 -13.15
CA CYS A 47 -20.70 8.84 -14.15
C CYS A 47 -22.02 8.21 -14.60
N ALA A 48 -21.99 6.93 -14.95
CA ALA A 48 -23.16 6.18 -15.43
C ALA A 48 -24.29 6.12 -14.38
N PHE A 49 -23.98 5.89 -13.10
CA PHE A 49 -24.99 5.86 -12.04
C PHE A 49 -25.70 7.21 -11.87
N VAL A 50 -24.95 8.32 -11.87
CA VAL A 50 -25.54 9.66 -11.76
C VAL A 50 -26.38 9.99 -12.99
N LEU A 51 -25.91 9.66 -14.19
CA LEU A 51 -26.67 9.88 -15.44
C LEU A 51 -27.95 9.02 -15.50
N PHE A 52 -27.89 7.78 -15.02
CA PHE A 52 -29.06 6.89 -14.94
C PHE A 52 -30.16 7.48 -14.05
N GLY A 53 -29.79 8.10 -12.93
CA GLY A 53 -30.73 8.84 -12.08
C GLY A 53 -31.41 10.00 -12.78
N VAL A 54 -30.64 10.77 -13.56
CA VAL A 54 -31.17 11.89 -14.35
C VAL A 54 -32.14 11.39 -15.44
N GLN A 55 -31.84 10.26 -16.09
CA GLN A 55 -32.69 9.69 -17.15
C GLN A 55 -34.00 9.10 -16.62
N THR A 56 -33.96 8.42 -15.48
CA THR A 56 -35.16 7.79 -14.90
C THR A 56 -36.12 8.81 -14.27
N GLY A 57 -35.70 10.07 -14.12
CA GLY A 57 -36.50 11.11 -13.48
C GLY A 57 -36.84 10.75 -12.03
N ALA A 58 -36.01 9.91 -11.39
CA ALA A 58 -36.22 9.50 -10.01
C ALA A 58 -36.36 10.75 -9.13
N GLU A 59 -37.29 10.72 -8.17
CA GLU A 59 -37.46 11.81 -7.18
C GLU A 59 -36.17 12.08 -6.39
N ALA A 60 -35.27 11.08 -6.33
CA ALA A 60 -33.94 11.20 -5.77
C ALA A 60 -33.09 12.21 -6.58
N PRO A 61 -32.72 13.35 -5.99
CA PRO A 61 -31.88 14.33 -6.66
C PRO A 61 -30.54 13.70 -7.08
N PRO A 62 -29.91 14.12 -8.19
CA PRO A 62 -28.60 13.60 -8.62
C PRO A 62 -27.52 13.62 -7.53
N LEU A 63 -27.61 14.58 -6.60
CA LEU A 63 -26.74 14.68 -5.43
C LEU A 63 -26.89 13.50 -4.45
N GLN A 64 -28.09 12.96 -4.30
CA GLN A 64 -28.34 11.77 -3.47
C GLN A 64 -27.68 10.52 -4.09
N ILE A 65 -27.76 10.37 -5.41
CA ILE A 65 -27.08 9.26 -6.10
C ILE A 65 -25.56 9.41 -6.01
N ALA A 66 -25.04 10.63 -6.14
CA ALA A 66 -23.63 10.91 -5.91
C ALA A 66 -23.20 10.52 -4.48
N ALA A 67 -24.04 10.76 -3.46
CA ALA A 67 -23.75 10.33 -2.09
C ALA A 67 -23.68 8.79 -1.96
N TYR A 68 -24.56 8.05 -2.66
CA TYR A 68 -24.47 6.58 -2.72
C TYR A 68 -23.23 6.09 -3.45
N VAL A 69 -22.80 6.77 -4.53
CA VAL A 69 -21.53 6.48 -5.22
C VAL A 69 -20.35 6.70 -4.27
N VAL A 70 -20.32 7.80 -3.53
CA VAL A 70 -19.28 8.10 -2.54
C VAL A 70 -19.20 7.01 -1.47
N SER A 71 -20.36 6.57 -0.95
CA SER A 71 -20.45 5.48 0.01
C SER A 71 -19.96 4.15 -0.57
N GLY A 72 -20.41 3.77 -1.77
CA GLY A 72 -20.01 2.53 -2.44
C GLY A 72 -18.51 2.46 -2.75
N VAL A 73 -17.91 3.59 -3.14
CA VAL A 73 -16.46 3.68 -3.37
C VAL A 73 -15.69 3.61 -2.05
N GLY A 74 -16.26 4.12 -0.95
CA GLY A 74 -15.71 3.91 0.40
C GLY A 74 -15.58 2.43 0.77
N PHE A 75 -16.59 1.61 0.42
CA PHE A 75 -16.53 0.16 0.61
C PHE A 75 -15.42 -0.50 -0.24
N LEU A 76 -15.30 -0.14 -1.52
CA LEU A 76 -14.19 -0.60 -2.36
C LEU A 76 -12.82 -0.16 -1.82
N GLY A 77 -12.75 1.06 -1.27
CA GLY A 77 -11.59 1.62 -0.59
C GLY A 77 -11.16 0.76 0.61
N GLY A 78 -12.09 0.32 1.43
CA GLY A 78 -11.82 -0.62 2.52
C GLY A 78 -11.23 -1.95 2.03
N GLY A 79 -11.68 -2.45 0.89
CA GLY A 79 -11.17 -3.69 0.29
C GLY A 79 -9.73 -3.61 -0.25
N VAL A 80 -9.24 -2.41 -0.58
CA VAL A 80 -7.85 -2.21 -1.06
C VAL A 80 -6.88 -1.81 0.05
N ILE A 81 -7.37 -1.46 1.24
CA ILE A 81 -6.54 -1.12 2.40
C ILE A 81 -6.18 -2.42 3.12
N LEU A 82 -4.91 -2.79 3.05
CA LEU A 82 -4.39 -4.03 3.62
C LEU A 82 -3.36 -3.71 4.70
N ARG A 83 -3.47 -4.36 5.86
CA ARG A 83 -2.46 -4.28 6.91
C ARG A 83 -1.42 -5.38 6.68
N GLN A 84 -0.16 -5.00 6.54
CA GLN A 84 0.98 -5.91 6.46
C GLN A 84 1.95 -5.59 7.60
N GLY A 85 1.88 -6.38 8.67
CA GLY A 85 2.68 -6.17 9.87
C GLY A 85 2.38 -4.84 10.55
N PHE A 86 3.41 -4.01 10.67
CA PHE A 86 3.32 -2.63 11.17
C PHE A 86 2.83 -1.61 10.14
N SER A 87 2.83 -1.94 8.86
CA SER A 87 2.51 -0.99 7.79
C SER A 87 1.09 -1.18 7.26
N VAL A 88 0.43 -0.09 6.91
CA VAL A 88 -0.86 -0.09 6.21
C VAL A 88 -0.63 0.30 4.76
N GLN A 89 -0.94 -0.61 3.84
CA GLN A 89 -0.85 -0.40 2.41
C GLN A 89 -2.22 -0.02 1.83
N GLY A 90 -2.20 0.64 0.68
CA GLY A 90 -3.42 0.94 -0.09
C GLY A 90 -4.19 2.19 0.33
N LEU A 91 -3.73 2.95 1.34
CA LEU A 91 -4.41 4.18 1.78
C LEU A 91 -4.49 5.23 0.65
N ASN A 92 -3.36 5.53 0.00
CA ASN A 92 -3.32 6.41 -1.16
C ASN A 92 -4.12 5.84 -2.34
N THR A 93 -4.16 4.51 -2.46
CA THR A 93 -4.95 3.84 -3.49
C THR A 93 -6.44 4.10 -3.32
N ALA A 94 -6.96 3.91 -2.10
CA ALA A 94 -8.34 4.20 -1.73
C ALA A 94 -8.67 5.67 -1.95
N ALA A 95 -7.80 6.59 -1.50
CA ALA A 95 -7.99 8.03 -1.71
C ALA A 95 -8.09 8.39 -3.20
N THR A 96 -7.25 7.82 -4.06
CA THR A 96 -7.31 8.13 -5.49
C THR A 96 -8.55 7.53 -6.18
N LEU A 97 -9.02 6.35 -5.74
CA LEU A 97 -10.27 5.77 -6.23
C LEU A 97 -11.45 6.69 -5.89
N TRP A 98 -11.45 7.22 -4.66
CA TRP A 98 -12.43 8.19 -4.20
C TRP A 98 -12.45 9.46 -5.06
N CYS A 99 -11.26 10.03 -5.36
CA CYS A 99 -11.16 11.17 -6.27
C CYS A 99 -11.65 10.84 -7.69
N SER A 100 -11.36 9.64 -8.20
CA SER A 100 -11.79 9.21 -9.55
C SER A 100 -13.31 9.11 -9.66
N ALA A 101 -13.98 8.64 -8.61
CA ALA A 101 -15.43 8.64 -8.53
C ALA A 101 -16.01 10.06 -8.51
N ALA A 102 -15.42 10.97 -7.73
CA ALA A 102 -15.83 12.37 -7.71
C ALA A 102 -15.73 13.04 -9.09
N ILE A 103 -14.65 12.75 -9.84
CA ILE A 103 -14.48 13.20 -11.23
C ILE A 103 -15.59 12.64 -12.13
N GLY A 104 -15.94 11.36 -11.98
CA GLY A 104 -17.06 10.75 -12.70
C GLY A 104 -18.40 11.43 -12.42
N CYS A 105 -18.69 11.75 -11.16
CA CYS A 105 -19.90 12.50 -10.78
C CYS A 105 -19.93 13.92 -11.38
N GLN A 106 -18.79 14.62 -11.41
CA GLN A 106 -18.71 15.95 -12.03
C GLN A 106 -18.92 15.88 -13.55
N ALA A 107 -18.32 14.89 -14.22
CA ALA A 107 -18.54 14.64 -15.64
C ALA A 107 -20.01 14.31 -15.95
N ALA A 108 -20.69 13.54 -15.08
CA ALA A 108 -22.13 13.31 -15.21
C ALA A 108 -22.97 14.59 -15.12
N GLY A 109 -22.56 15.53 -14.28
CA GLY A 109 -23.16 16.87 -14.20
C GLY A 109 -22.91 17.75 -15.43
N GLY A 110 -22.07 17.32 -16.38
CA GLY A 110 -21.64 18.12 -17.53
C GLY A 110 -20.56 19.15 -17.17
N HIS A 111 -19.99 19.07 -15.97
CA HIS A 111 -18.98 20.01 -15.47
C HIS A 111 -17.57 19.62 -15.94
N VAL A 112 -17.27 19.91 -17.21
CA VAL A 112 -15.98 19.55 -17.83
C VAL A 112 -14.79 20.21 -17.12
N ILE A 113 -14.87 21.52 -16.88
CA ILE A 113 -13.76 22.27 -16.26
C ILE A 113 -13.46 21.76 -14.84
N PRO A 114 -14.44 21.61 -13.91
CA PRO A 114 -14.19 21.00 -12.61
C PRO A 114 -13.58 19.60 -12.69
N ALA A 115 -14.08 18.74 -13.59
CA ALA A 115 -13.57 17.37 -13.75
C ALA A 115 -12.09 17.37 -14.17
N LEU A 116 -11.70 18.24 -15.10
CA LEU A 116 -10.31 18.41 -15.52
C LEU A 116 -9.44 19.01 -14.42
N THR A 117 -9.93 20.01 -13.69
CA THR A 117 -9.21 20.61 -12.56
C THR A 117 -8.92 19.57 -11.48
N MET A 118 -9.92 18.76 -11.09
CA MET A 118 -9.73 17.69 -10.12
C MET A 118 -8.73 16.63 -10.61
N THR A 119 -8.78 16.28 -11.89
CA THR A 119 -7.81 15.38 -12.51
C THR A 119 -6.39 15.94 -12.40
N GLY A 120 -6.20 17.21 -12.74
CA GLY A 120 -4.91 17.89 -12.62
C GLY A 120 -4.40 17.98 -11.19
N VAL A 121 -5.28 18.25 -10.22
CA VAL A 121 -4.92 18.28 -8.79
C VAL A 121 -4.43 16.92 -8.31
N VAL A 122 -5.12 15.83 -8.66
CA VAL A 122 -4.70 14.46 -8.29
C VAL A 122 -3.31 14.15 -8.84
N LEU A 123 -3.08 14.41 -10.14
CA LEU A 123 -1.78 14.21 -10.77
C LEU A 123 -0.69 15.09 -10.12
N GLY A 124 -1.02 16.34 -9.81
CA GLY A 124 -0.13 17.29 -9.15
C GLY A 124 0.29 16.81 -7.75
N ILE A 125 -0.66 16.32 -6.95
CA ILE A 125 -0.39 15.74 -5.63
C ILE A 125 0.55 14.54 -5.77
N HIS A 126 0.27 13.62 -6.69
CA HIS A 126 1.14 12.46 -6.92
C HIS A 126 2.55 12.84 -7.39
N ALA A 127 2.69 13.91 -8.17
CA ALA A 127 3.98 14.40 -8.65
C ALA A 127 4.78 15.15 -7.57
N VAL A 128 4.15 16.03 -6.79
CA VAL A 128 4.81 16.97 -5.87
C VAL A 128 5.10 16.37 -4.49
N LEU A 129 4.25 15.48 -3.96
CA LEU A 129 4.46 14.95 -2.60
C LEU A 129 5.70 14.04 -2.50
N ARG A 130 6.12 13.38 -3.58
CA ARG A 130 7.28 12.48 -3.57
C ARG A 130 8.62 13.20 -3.32
N PRO A 131 8.98 14.29 -4.04
CA PRO A 131 10.20 15.04 -3.72
C PRO A 131 10.13 15.74 -2.36
N LEU A 132 8.93 16.16 -1.93
CA LEU A 132 8.78 16.86 -0.65
C LEU A 132 8.97 15.93 0.57
N GLY A 133 8.50 14.68 0.50
CA GLY A 133 8.79 13.68 1.53
C GLY A 133 10.30 13.46 1.71
N ARG A 134 11.03 13.29 0.60
CA ARG A 134 12.50 13.14 0.61
C ARG A 134 13.26 14.35 1.15
N LEU A 135 12.65 15.54 1.14
CA LEU A 135 13.23 16.76 1.73
C LEU A 135 12.95 16.85 3.23
N LEU A 136 11.80 16.34 3.68
CA LEU A 136 11.41 16.31 5.09
C LEU A 136 12.12 15.18 5.86
N ASP A 137 12.32 14.02 5.24
CA ASP A 137 13.05 12.88 5.86
C ASP A 137 14.54 13.18 6.12
N LYS A 138 15.07 14.25 5.51
CA LYS A 138 16.43 14.73 5.78
C LYS A 138 16.57 15.54 7.08
N ALA A 139 15.46 15.91 7.73
CA ALA A 139 15.53 16.46 9.07
C ALA A 139 15.77 15.30 10.05
N PRO A 140 16.90 15.25 10.79
CA PRO A 140 17.15 14.18 11.74
C PRO A 140 16.01 14.17 12.75
N ALA A 141 15.20 13.09 12.73
CA ALA A 141 14.09 12.90 13.63
C ALA A 141 14.59 13.15 15.06
N ALA A 142 14.05 14.20 15.69
CA ALA A 142 14.38 14.54 17.05
C ALA A 142 14.14 13.31 17.92
N LYS A 143 15.14 12.98 18.75
CA LYS A 143 15.13 11.93 19.77
C LYS A 143 13.97 12.16 20.75
N THR A 144 12.77 11.76 20.36
CA THR A 144 11.68 11.49 21.29
C THR A 144 11.90 10.06 21.76
N GLU A 145 11.69 9.80 23.05
CA GLU A 145 11.66 8.46 23.68
C GLU A 145 10.62 7.57 22.99
N ALA A 146 10.95 7.10 21.79
CA ALA A 146 10.00 6.61 20.83
C ALA A 146 10.13 5.10 20.72
N VAL A 147 9.05 4.41 21.04
CA VAL A 147 8.82 3.03 20.64
C VAL A 147 9.08 2.95 19.13
N ALA A 148 10.15 2.26 18.75
CA ALA A 148 10.58 2.14 17.36
C ALA A 148 10.33 0.73 16.86
N ALA A 149 9.84 0.62 15.62
CA ALA A 149 9.58 -0.64 14.99
C ALA A 149 10.83 -1.17 14.30
N TYR A 150 11.11 -2.46 14.47
CA TYR A 150 12.25 -3.15 13.88
C TYR A 150 11.80 -4.46 13.25
N VAL A 151 12.51 -4.86 12.21
CA VAL A 151 12.35 -6.17 11.58
C VAL A 151 13.68 -6.91 11.67
N VAL A 152 13.64 -8.13 12.19
CA VAL A 152 14.77 -9.07 12.16
C VAL A 152 14.44 -10.16 11.15
N ILE A 153 15.34 -10.40 10.20
CA ILE A 153 15.19 -11.42 9.17
C ILE A 153 16.32 -12.43 9.35
N ALA A 154 15.97 -13.69 9.53
CA ALA A 154 16.90 -14.80 9.63
C ALA A 154 16.60 -15.84 8.56
N ARG A 155 17.61 -16.22 7.77
CA ARG A 155 17.54 -17.34 6.82
C ARG A 155 18.11 -18.57 7.48
N VAL A 156 17.30 -19.61 7.60
CA VAL A 156 17.64 -20.85 8.29
C VAL A 156 17.25 -22.05 7.44
N ARG A 157 18.00 -23.14 7.55
CA ARG A 157 17.59 -24.43 6.97
C ARG A 157 16.26 -24.87 7.57
N ARG A 158 15.35 -25.35 6.73
CA ARG A 158 13.98 -25.77 7.13
C ARG A 158 13.96 -26.73 8.34
N LYS A 159 14.93 -27.63 8.46
CA LYS A 159 15.06 -28.57 9.61
C LYS A 159 15.23 -27.87 10.97
N HIS A 160 15.85 -26.69 11.00
CA HIS A 160 16.18 -25.97 12.24
C HIS A 160 15.24 -24.79 12.53
N GLU A 161 14.27 -24.51 11.64
CA GLU A 161 13.33 -23.39 11.76
C GLU A 161 12.58 -23.39 13.10
N ALA A 162 12.00 -24.54 13.49
CA ALA A 162 11.23 -24.66 14.71
C ALA A 162 12.08 -24.40 15.97
N HIS A 163 13.34 -24.87 15.95
CA HIS A 163 14.27 -24.65 17.04
C HIS A 163 14.64 -23.17 17.15
N LEU A 164 14.99 -22.56 16.02
CA LEU A 164 15.35 -21.15 15.97
C LEU A 164 14.20 -20.23 16.41
N ARG A 165 12.97 -20.54 15.97
CA ARG A 165 11.75 -19.84 16.38
C ARG A 165 11.59 -19.84 17.90
N ALA A 166 11.73 -21.01 18.54
CA ALA A 166 11.60 -21.11 19.99
C ALA A 166 12.67 -20.30 20.72
N GLN A 167 13.90 -20.32 20.23
CA GLN A 167 15.02 -19.61 20.84
C GLN A 167 14.91 -18.09 20.69
N ILE A 168 14.44 -17.60 19.53
CA ILE A 168 14.19 -16.18 19.31
C ILE A 168 13.11 -15.70 20.29
N LEU A 169 12.01 -16.45 20.43
CA LEU A 169 10.94 -16.11 21.39
C LEU A 169 11.45 -16.07 22.83
N HIS A 170 12.29 -17.04 23.22
CA HIS A 170 12.90 -17.07 24.55
C HIS A 170 13.90 -15.92 24.77
N THR A 171 14.62 -15.51 23.73
CA THR A 171 15.63 -14.43 23.85
C THR A 171 14.98 -13.05 23.91
N LEU A 172 13.79 -12.91 23.32
CA LEU A 172 13.03 -11.66 23.23
C LEU A 172 12.03 -11.48 24.39
N ASP A 173 12.27 -12.12 25.52
CA ASP A 173 11.45 -12.00 26.73
C ASP A 173 11.97 -10.85 27.60
N GLY A 174 11.49 -9.63 27.33
CA GLY A 174 11.87 -8.42 28.05
C GLY A 174 10.73 -7.40 28.10
N PRO A 175 10.61 -6.60 29.17
CA PRO A 175 9.48 -5.66 29.34
C PRO A 175 9.45 -4.56 28.26
N ASP A 176 10.60 -4.22 27.69
CA ASP A 176 10.76 -3.13 26.72
C ASP A 176 10.63 -3.61 25.25
N ILE A 177 10.32 -4.90 25.04
CA ILE A 177 10.25 -5.54 23.72
C ILE A 177 8.87 -6.16 23.54
N THR A 178 8.16 -5.72 22.49
CA THR A 178 6.88 -6.32 22.11
C THR A 178 7.01 -6.99 20.75
N ILE A 179 6.76 -8.30 20.71
CA ILE A 179 6.74 -9.08 19.46
C ILE A 179 5.37 -8.91 18.80
N HIS A 180 5.33 -8.27 17.63
CA HIS A 180 4.10 -8.06 16.87
C HIS A 180 3.80 -9.19 15.89
N GLY A 181 4.82 -9.86 15.39
CA GLY A 181 4.66 -10.88 14.38
C GLY A 181 5.89 -11.78 14.26
N LEU A 182 5.63 -13.05 13.99
CA LEU A 182 6.66 -14.01 13.64
C LEU A 182 6.14 -14.90 12.50
N SER A 183 6.66 -14.66 11.31
CA SER A 183 6.27 -15.38 10.10
C SER A 183 7.47 -16.11 9.49
N GLY A 184 7.21 -17.27 8.90
CA GLY A 184 8.18 -18.02 8.10
C GLY A 184 7.70 -18.08 6.66
N ARG A 185 8.60 -17.83 5.71
CA ARG A 185 8.36 -18.00 4.28
C ARG A 185 9.41 -18.93 3.70
N PHE A 186 9.00 -19.94 2.93
CA PHE A 186 9.95 -20.77 2.19
C PHE A 186 10.59 -19.94 1.07
N VAL A 187 11.92 -19.95 1.00
CA VAL A 187 12.70 -19.21 0.00
C VAL A 187 12.76 -19.99 -1.31
N ASP A 188 12.93 -21.31 -1.21
CA ASP A 188 12.94 -22.22 -2.35
C ASP A 188 11.65 -23.06 -2.36
N ASP A 189 11.06 -23.25 -3.55
CA ASP A 189 9.95 -24.19 -3.79
C ASP A 189 10.45 -25.66 -3.90
N ASP A 190 11.77 -25.84 -3.83
CA ASP A 190 12.40 -27.14 -3.98
C ASP A 190 12.32 -27.96 -2.68
N SER A 191 11.94 -29.23 -2.82
CA SER A 191 11.73 -30.17 -1.69
C SER A 191 13.03 -30.81 -1.17
N THR A 192 14.18 -30.24 -1.52
CA THR A 192 15.49 -30.76 -1.15
C THR A 192 15.83 -30.47 0.32
N ALA A 193 16.67 -31.30 0.93
CA ALA A 193 17.11 -31.17 2.33
C ALA A 193 17.86 -29.86 2.64
N ASN A 194 18.22 -29.08 1.61
CA ASN A 194 18.86 -27.78 1.72
C ASN A 194 17.89 -26.59 1.67
N ALA A 195 16.58 -26.82 1.52
CA ALA A 195 15.58 -25.75 1.45
C ALA A 195 15.71 -24.77 2.62
N LEU A 196 15.76 -23.48 2.28
CA LEU A 196 15.86 -22.39 3.25
C LEU A 196 14.46 -21.84 3.57
N THR A 197 14.24 -21.55 4.85
CA THR A 197 13.13 -20.75 5.34
C THR A 197 13.66 -19.38 5.75
N GLU A 198 13.00 -18.32 5.30
CA GLU A 198 13.19 -16.97 5.80
C GLU A 198 12.20 -16.72 6.94
N LEU A 199 12.73 -16.55 8.14
CA LEU A 199 11.99 -16.20 9.34
C LEU A 199 12.05 -14.68 9.53
N ARG A 200 10.89 -14.05 9.58
CA ARG A 200 10.72 -12.61 9.79
C ARG A 200 10.08 -12.36 11.14
N VAL A 201 10.77 -11.59 11.98
CA VAL A 201 10.33 -11.19 13.31
C VAL A 201 10.08 -9.69 13.31
N GLU A 202 8.89 -9.29 13.73
CA GLU A 202 8.47 -7.90 13.80
C GLU A 202 8.39 -7.47 15.26
N LEU A 203 9.18 -6.46 15.63
CA LEU A 203 9.42 -6.02 17.00
C LEU A 203 9.06 -4.55 17.16
N LEU A 204 8.46 -4.19 18.29
CA LEU A 204 8.51 -2.83 18.84
C LEU A 204 9.46 -2.83 20.02
N ILE A 205 10.39 -1.88 20.04
CA ILE A 205 11.35 -1.72 21.12
C ILE A 205 11.21 -0.31 21.69
N GLU A 206 10.99 -0.22 22.99
CA GLU A 206 10.98 1.02 23.74
C GLU A 206 12.43 1.32 24.20
N GLY A 207 12.97 2.48 23.81
CA GLY A 207 14.34 2.87 24.19
C GLY A 207 15.45 2.36 23.25
N PRO A 208 16.70 2.19 23.75
CA PRO A 208 17.87 1.95 22.91
C PRO A 208 17.92 0.54 22.32
N ALA A 209 17.48 0.41 21.06
CA ALA A 209 17.31 -0.88 20.39
C ALA A 209 18.60 -1.53 19.86
N GLU A 210 19.62 -0.76 19.46
CA GLU A 210 20.83 -1.29 18.82
C GLU A 210 21.50 -2.39 19.67
N GLY A 211 21.69 -2.14 20.96
CA GLY A 211 22.31 -3.11 21.86
C GLY A 211 21.50 -4.39 22.09
N ILE A 212 20.18 -4.34 21.94
CA ILE A 212 19.29 -5.51 22.05
C ILE A 212 19.36 -6.31 20.74
N LEU A 213 19.25 -5.62 19.60
CA LEU A 213 19.24 -6.22 18.27
C LEU A 213 20.59 -6.86 17.93
N ASP A 214 21.71 -6.21 18.24
CA ASP A 214 23.04 -6.76 17.98
C ASP A 214 23.31 -8.03 18.80
N LYS A 215 22.84 -8.07 20.06
CA LYS A 215 22.91 -9.27 20.89
C LYS A 215 22.06 -10.41 20.32
N LEU A 216 20.86 -10.08 19.85
CA LEU A 216 19.97 -11.06 19.21
C LEU A 216 20.62 -11.63 17.94
N VAL A 217 21.11 -10.78 17.05
CA VAL A 217 21.76 -11.19 15.80
C VAL A 217 22.99 -12.05 16.08
N THR A 218 23.83 -11.64 17.03
CA THR A 218 25.02 -12.41 17.42
C THR A 218 24.65 -13.80 17.92
N ARG A 219 23.63 -13.91 18.78
CA ARG A 219 23.20 -15.20 19.33
C ARG A 219 22.56 -16.09 18.27
N VAL A 220 21.67 -15.54 17.45
CA VAL A 220 20.97 -16.27 16.39
C VAL A 220 21.95 -16.70 15.29
N SER A 221 22.96 -15.90 14.98
CA SER A 221 23.98 -16.25 13.98
C SER A 221 24.84 -17.46 14.37
N LEU A 222 24.88 -17.83 15.65
CA LEU A 222 25.64 -18.99 16.15
C LEU A 222 24.84 -20.29 16.08
N GLU A 223 23.58 -20.25 15.70
CA GLU A 223 22.71 -21.42 15.69
C GLU A 223 22.93 -22.35 14.50
N PRO A 224 22.85 -23.68 14.71
CA PRO A 224 23.01 -24.64 13.64
C PRO A 224 22.00 -24.41 12.49
N GLY A 225 22.53 -24.24 11.28
CA GLY A 225 21.72 -24.12 10.08
C GLY A 225 21.22 -22.71 9.77
N VAL A 226 21.62 -21.70 10.54
CA VAL A 226 21.44 -20.29 10.19
C VAL A 226 22.47 -19.89 9.14
N TYR A 227 22.00 -19.27 8.05
CA TYR A 227 22.83 -18.81 6.94
C TYR A 227 23.10 -17.31 7.00
N ALA A 228 22.08 -16.53 7.36
CA ALA A 228 22.16 -15.09 7.42
C ALA A 228 21.16 -14.56 8.44
N VAL A 229 21.53 -13.49 9.13
CA VAL A 229 20.67 -12.77 10.05
C VAL A 229 20.97 -11.29 9.88
N ASN A 230 19.92 -10.48 9.75
CA ASN A 230 20.06 -9.04 9.73
C ASN A 230 18.86 -8.39 10.45
N TRP A 231 19.04 -7.13 10.83
CA TRP A 231 17.98 -6.31 11.37
C TRP A 231 17.94 -4.97 10.63
N ARG A 232 16.77 -4.38 10.55
CA ARG A 232 16.58 -3.01 10.07
C ARG A 232 15.46 -2.33 10.82
N ALA A 233 15.53 -1.00 10.94
CA ALA A 233 14.37 -0.22 11.36
C ALA A 233 13.24 -0.46 10.34
N ALA A 234 12.04 -0.71 10.84
CA ALA A 234 10.86 -0.83 10.00
C ALA A 234 10.51 0.59 9.52
N ASP A 235 10.63 0.84 8.21
CA ASP A 235 10.22 2.12 7.64
C ASP A 235 8.69 2.25 7.82
N THR A 236 8.26 3.18 8.67
CA THR A 236 6.85 3.38 9.00
C THR A 236 6.06 3.93 7.81
N GLY A 237 6.72 4.28 6.71
CA GLY A 237 6.13 4.66 5.44
C GLY A 237 6.77 3.90 4.29
N GLN A 238 5.94 3.23 3.49
CA GLN A 238 6.27 2.71 2.16
C GLN A 238 7.11 1.43 2.09
N TYR A 239 6.40 0.29 2.14
CA TYR A 239 6.85 -0.93 1.49
C TYR A 239 6.79 -0.69 -0.04
N ASP A 240 7.91 -0.32 -0.67
CA ASP A 240 8.10 -0.64 -2.09
C ASP A 240 8.28 -2.15 -2.15
N GLY A 241 7.28 -2.84 -2.68
CA GLY A 241 7.40 -4.23 -3.07
C GLY A 241 8.28 -4.28 -4.32
N ASP A 242 9.58 -4.21 -4.11
CA ASP A 242 10.68 -4.63 -4.98
C ASP A 242 11.96 -4.11 -4.32
N ASP A 243 12.63 -4.98 -3.57
CA ASP A 243 14.07 -4.84 -3.37
C ASP A 243 14.69 -6.17 -3.78
N ASP A 244 15.34 -6.08 -4.93
CA ASP A 244 16.26 -7.05 -5.52
C ASP A 244 17.20 -7.62 -4.44
N LEU A 245 17.15 -8.94 -4.26
CA LEU A 245 18.22 -9.72 -3.62
C LEU A 245 18.79 -10.75 -4.60
N ASP A 246 18.73 -10.46 -5.90
CA ASP A 246 19.35 -11.27 -6.96
C ASP A 246 20.68 -10.70 -7.48
N ASP A 247 21.30 -9.74 -6.78
CA ASP A 247 22.66 -9.29 -7.10
C ASP A 247 23.63 -9.47 -5.92
N GLN A 248 23.89 -10.74 -5.59
CA GLN A 248 25.24 -11.13 -5.20
C GLN A 248 25.76 -12.10 -6.25
N GLY A 249 26.33 -11.54 -7.32
CA GLY A 249 27.19 -12.30 -8.21
C GLY A 249 28.26 -13.10 -7.43
N PRO A 250 28.68 -14.26 -7.95
CA PRO A 250 29.58 -15.15 -7.23
C PRO A 250 30.92 -14.45 -6.98
N LEU A 251 31.28 -14.35 -5.70
CA LEU A 251 32.63 -13.98 -5.28
C LEU A 251 33.62 -14.94 -5.96
N ARG A 252 34.42 -14.40 -6.88
CA ARG A 252 35.64 -15.02 -7.38
C ARG A 252 36.79 -14.76 -6.41
#